data_AF-A0A8S0ZJB1-F1
#
_entry.id   AF-A0A8S0ZJB1-F1
#
_cell.length_a   1.000
_cell.length_b   1.000
_cell.length_c   1.000
_cell.angle_alpha   90.00
_cell.angle_beta   90.00
_cell.angle_gamma   90.00
#
_symmetry.space_group_name_H-M   'P 1'
#
loop_
_entity.id
_entity.type
_entity.pdbx_description
1 polymer ?
#
loop_
_entity_poly.entity_id
_entity_poly.type
_entity_poly.pdbx_seq_one_letter_code
_entity_poly.pdbx_strand_id
1 'polypeptide(L)' 'MTSVHWTQEHLTFPVNYCDLAKACVHDNRMVCATTENNCIRRTFLDQCDMYEYNCDYHADFRKLTVQRSPCNGVPDYQC' A
#
# COMPACT_ATOMS: atom_id res chain seq x y z
N MET A 1 6.36 -24.16 -11.59
CA MET A 1 6.40 -23.14 -10.52
C MET A 1 5.23 -22.22 -10.75
N THR A 2 4.18 -22.33 -9.94
CA THR A 2 2.89 -21.67 -10.16
C THR A 2 3.01 -20.18 -9.81
N SER A 3 3.03 -19.34 -10.84
CA SER A 3 2.90 -17.89 -10.71
C SER A 3 1.58 -17.58 -10.02
N VAL A 4 1.64 -17.06 -8.80
CA VAL A 4 0.46 -16.60 -8.07
C VAL A 4 -0.06 -15.39 -8.82
N HIS A 5 -1.15 -15.57 -9.57
CA HIS A 5 -1.81 -14.52 -10.32
C HIS A 5 -2.56 -13.64 -9.30
N TRP A 6 -1.92 -12.57 -8.86
CA TRP A 6 -2.53 -11.59 -7.97
C TRP A 6 -3.50 -10.73 -8.79
N THR A 7 -4.81 -10.94 -8.60
CA THR A 7 -5.84 -10.10 -9.22
C THR A 7 -5.87 -8.72 -8.56
N GLN A 8 -5.02 -7.82 -9.05
CA GLN A 8 -5.23 -6.38 -8.90
C GLN A 8 -5.65 -5.86 -10.27
N GLU A 9 -6.92 -6.11 -10.62
CA GLU A 9 -7.47 -6.18 -11.98
C GLU A 9 -7.32 -4.94 -12.89
N HIS A 10 -6.76 -3.79 -12.50
CA HIS A 10 -6.72 -2.64 -13.40
C HIS A 10 -5.47 -1.73 -13.33
N LEU A 11 -4.38 -2.16 -12.70
CA LEU A 11 -3.16 -1.36 -12.72
C LEU A 11 -2.31 -1.71 -13.95
N THR A 12 -2.34 -0.85 -14.97
CA THR A 12 -1.32 -0.86 -16.04
C THR A 12 0.03 -0.47 -15.44
N PHE A 13 1.01 -1.35 -15.55
CA PHE A 13 2.38 -1.08 -15.09
C PHE A 13 3.12 -0.19 -16.10
N PRO A 14 4.00 0.73 -15.63
CA PRO A 14 4.34 1.02 -14.23
C PRO A 14 3.26 1.83 -13.49
N VAL A 15 3.11 1.59 -12.18
CA VAL A 15 2.13 2.28 -11.33
C VAL A 15 2.52 3.75 -11.17
N ASN A 16 1.65 4.67 -11.60
CA ASN A 16 1.81 6.10 -11.31
C ASN A 16 1.03 6.47 -10.04
N TYR A 17 1.73 6.49 -8.90
CA TYR A 17 1.11 6.84 -7.62
C TYR A 17 0.55 8.27 -7.56
N CYS A 18 1.13 9.20 -8.32
CA CYS A 18 0.65 10.58 -8.35
C CYS A 18 -0.71 10.71 -9.03
N ASP A 19 -0.93 9.96 -10.12
CA ASP A 19 -2.23 9.94 -10.80
C ASP A 19 -3.27 9.18 -9.97
N LEU A 20 -2.86 8.09 -9.31
CA LEU A 20 -3.72 7.37 -8.38
C LEU A 20 -4.15 8.25 -7.21
N ALA A 21 -3.23 9.00 -6.59
CA ALA A 21 -3.55 9.92 -5.52
C ALA A 21 -4.58 10.97 -5.95
N LYS A 22 -4.39 11.61 -7.11
CA LYS A 22 -5.31 12.62 -7.65
C LYS A 22 -6.71 12.09 -7.95
N ALA A 23 -6.82 10.84 -8.39
CA ALA A 23 -8.10 10.21 -8.72
C ALA A 23 -8.78 9.54 -7.51
N CYS A 24 -8.05 9.39 -6.40
CA CYS A 24 -8.52 8.69 -5.21
C CYS A 24 -9.44 9.58 -4.36
N VAL A 25 -10.41 8.97 -3.68
CA VAL A 25 -11.35 9.66 -2.80
C VAL A 25 -11.00 9.34 -1.35
N HIS A 26 -10.67 10.36 -0.58
CA HIS A 26 -10.39 10.22 0.85
C HIS A 26 -11.65 9.75 1.60
N ASP A 27 -11.56 8.57 2.21
CA ASP A 27 -12.64 7.95 2.96
C ASP A 27 -12.33 7.82 4.46
N ASN A 28 -11.14 8.29 4.89
CA ASN A 28 -10.62 8.18 6.26
C ASN A 28 -10.59 6.74 6.81
N ARG A 29 -10.61 5.73 5.93
CA ARG A 29 -10.47 4.33 6.34
C ARG A 29 -9.00 3.99 6.38
N MET A 30 -8.43 4.07 7.59
CA MET A 30 -7.03 3.77 7.83
C MET A 30 -6.57 2.52 7.09
N VAL A 31 -5.37 2.57 6.53
CA VAL A 31 -4.72 1.43 5.86
C VAL A 31 -3.38 1.13 6.53
N CYS A 32 -3.12 -0.16 6.78
CA CYS A 32 -1.81 -0.64 7.13
C CYS A 32 -1.11 -1.06 5.84
N ALA A 33 0.03 -0.45 5.53
CA ALA A 33 0.79 -0.72 4.34
C ALA A 33 2.23 -1.09 4.66
N THR A 34 2.86 -1.80 3.74
CA THR A 34 4.21 -2.30 3.88
C THR A 34 4.98 -2.19 2.57
N THR A 35 6.30 -2.08 2.63
CA THR A 35 7.19 -2.18 1.47
C THR A 35 7.21 -3.61 0.92
N GLU A 36 7.69 -3.81 -0.32
CA GLU A 36 7.71 -5.14 -0.98
C GLU A 36 8.44 -6.21 -0.14
N ASN A 37 9.49 -5.82 0.57
CA ASN A 37 10.28 -6.68 1.44
C ASN A 37 9.64 -6.93 2.82
N ASN A 38 8.44 -6.40 3.11
CA ASN A 38 7.78 -6.50 4.42
C ASN A 38 8.59 -5.94 5.62
N CYS A 39 9.68 -5.21 5.38
CA CYS A 39 10.58 -4.72 6.43
C CYS A 39 10.07 -3.47 7.13
N ILE A 40 9.26 -2.66 6.44
CA ILE A 40 8.78 -1.38 6.95
C ILE A 40 7.27 -1.35 6.82
N ARG A 41 6.60 -1.23 7.96
CA ARG A 41 5.15 -1.03 8.01
C ARG A 41 4.82 0.39 8.42
N ARG A 42 3.74 0.93 7.85
CA ARG A 42 3.21 2.23 8.22
C ARG A 42 1.69 2.25 8.16
N THR A 43 1.08 2.94 9.12
CA THR A 43 -0.34 3.26 9.07
C THR A 43 -0.53 4.58 8.34
N PHE A 44 -1.43 4.59 7.37
CA PHE A 44 -1.90 5.78 6.68
C PHE A 44 -3.36 6.04 7.05
N LEU A 45 -3.79 7.31 7.00
CA LEU A 45 -5.15 7.70 7.38
C LEU A 45 -6.19 7.13 6.39
N ASP A 46 -5.86 7.04 5.11
CA ASP A 46 -6.54 6.22 4.14
C ASP A 46 -5.62 5.73 2.99
N GLN A 47 -6.23 5.08 2.00
CA GLN A 47 -5.53 4.53 0.84
C GLN A 47 -4.93 5.62 -0.06
N CYS A 48 -5.56 6.79 -0.12
CA CYS A 48 -5.13 7.91 -0.95
C CYS A 48 -3.88 8.54 -0.34
N ASP A 49 -3.84 8.73 0.98
CA ASP A 49 -2.64 9.24 1.69
C ASP A 49 -1.42 8.34 1.46
N MET A 50 -1.63 7.03 1.33
CA MET A 50 -0.56 6.09 0.99
C MET A 50 -0.03 6.33 -0.43
N TYR A 51 -0.92 6.60 -1.40
CA TYR A 51 -0.51 6.94 -2.77
C TYR A 51 0.19 8.30 -2.84
N GLU A 52 -0.30 9.31 -2.11
CA GLU A 52 0.36 10.62 -1.99
C GLU A 52 1.77 10.47 -1.44
N TYR A 53 1.93 9.71 -0.36
CA TYR A 53 3.25 9.43 0.21
C TYR A 53 4.18 8.72 -0.79
N ASN A 54 3.68 7.71 -1.51
CA ASN A 54 4.48 7.03 -2.52
C ASN A 54 4.89 7.96 -3.67
N CYS A 55 4.01 8.88 -4.08
CA CYS A 55 4.32 9.91 -5.08
C CYS A 55 5.40 10.88 -4.58
N ASP A 56 5.21 11.46 -3.40
CA ASP A 56 6.07 12.52 -2.86
C ASP A 56 7.47 12.03 -2.50
N TYR A 57 7.58 10.80 -1.99
CA TYR A 57 8.83 10.23 -1.48
C TYR A 57 9.42 9.14 -2.37
N HIS A 58 8.83 8.89 -3.55
CA HIS A 58 9.20 7.77 -4.41
C HIS A 58 9.24 6.43 -3.68
N ALA A 59 8.28 6.22 -2.77
CA ALA A 59 8.13 5.00 -1.99
C ALA A 59 7.21 3.99 -2.67
N ASP A 60 7.23 2.74 -2.21
CA ASP A 60 6.53 1.60 -2.80
C ASP A 60 5.61 0.89 -1.80
N PHE A 61 5.05 1.63 -0.82
CA PHE A 61 4.14 1.04 0.17
C PHE A 61 2.90 0.45 -0.52
N ARG A 62 2.51 -0.74 -0.08
CA ARG A 62 1.32 -1.46 -0.54
C ARG A 62 0.45 -1.83 0.64
N LYS A 63 -0.86 -1.58 0.52
CA LYS A 63 -1.83 -1.97 1.54
C LYS A 63 -1.81 -3.47 1.75
N LEU A 64 -1.79 -3.88 3.02
CA LEU A 64 -1.95 -5.26 3.43
C LEU A 64 -3.43 -5.64 3.42
N THR A 65 -3.79 -6.65 2.64
CA THR A 65 -5.19 -7.13 2.54
C THR A 65 -5.63 -7.89 3.78
N VAL A 66 -4.70 -8.58 4.44
CA VAL A 66 -4.97 -9.47 5.59
C VAL A 66 -4.97 -8.71 6.91
N GLN A 67 -4.39 -7.50 6.95
CA GLN A 67 -4.21 -6.75 8.19
C GLN A 67 -5.18 -5.58 8.29
N ARG A 68 -5.89 -5.51 9.43
CA ARG A 68 -6.70 -4.34 9.79
C ARG A 68 -5.80 -3.25 10.33
N SER A 69 -6.11 -2.02 9.95
CA SER A 69 -5.43 -0.82 10.41
C SER A 69 -5.95 -0.38 11.78
N PRO A 70 -5.15 0.29 12.61
CA PRO A 70 -3.72 0.62 12.42
C PRO A 70 -2.80 -0.63 12.45
N CYS A 71 -1.54 -0.49 12.04
CA CYS A 71 -0.52 -1.56 12.01
C CYS A 71 -0.09 -2.09 13.41
N ASN A 72 -1.03 -2.30 14.33
CA ASN A 72 -0.74 -2.72 15.69
C ASN A 72 -0.45 -4.23 15.76
N GLY A 73 0.60 -4.61 16.47
CA GLY A 73 0.81 -5.98 16.95
C GLY A 73 1.33 -7.00 15.93
N VAL A 74 1.85 -6.57 14.78
CA VAL A 74 2.46 -7.48 13.79
C VAL A 74 3.95 -7.23 13.72
N PRO A 75 4.76 -8.14 14.30
CA PRO A 75 6.21 -8.10 14.14
C PRO A 75 6.60 -8.15 12.66
N ASP A 76 7.72 -7.49 12.35
CA ASP A 76 8.33 -7.48 11.01
C ASP A 76 9.04 -8.83 10.77
N TYR A 77 8.28 -9.94 10.78
CA TYR A 77 8.83 -11.24 10.44
C TYR A 77 8.92 -11.34 8.92
N GLN A 78 10.04 -10.84 8.37
CA GLN A 78 10.66 -11.17 7.07
C GLN A 78 11.45 -9.98 6.51
N CYS A 79 12.29 -9.34 7.33
CA CYS A 79 13.40 -8.53 6.82
C CYS A 79 14.71 -9.32 6.80
#